data_AF-A0A2T4DTG8-F1
#
_entry.id   AF-A0A2T4DTG8-F1
#
_cell.length_a   1.000
_cell.length_b   1.000
_cell.length_c   1.000
_cell.angle_alpha   90.00
_cell.angle_beta   90.00
_cell.angle_gamma   90.00
#
_symmetry.space_group_name_H-M   'P 1'
#
loop_
_entity.id
_entity.type
_entity.pdbx_description
1 polymer ?
#
loop_
_entity_poly.entity_id
_entity_poly.type
_entity_poly.pdbx_seq_one_letter_code
_entity_poly.pdbx_strand_id
1 'polypeptide(L)'
;MQELYNLNNENKMRFTHYNFLQTLGIDNGMHKIYQWTNKAFIIGLYYDRGYFDCRLVPLKEPANSLSLIPLLRFIKRDSLYYKKELKEFGAWNTLNSNDYLNLIFEHYTDLEKFFFEYNMELLDEKKKSDESSL
;
A
#
# COMPACT_ATOMS: atom_id res chain seq x y z
N MET A 1 -11.58 18.98 -9.31
CA MET A 1 -10.55 17.93 -9.24
C MET A 1 -11.03 16.80 -10.16
N GLN A 2 -10.33 16.46 -11.23
CA GLN A 2 -10.72 15.32 -12.09
C GLN A 2 -10.48 14.03 -11.31
N GLU A 3 -11.47 13.15 -11.21
CA GLU A 3 -11.28 11.77 -10.73
C GLU A 3 -10.46 11.03 -11.80
N LEU A 4 -9.13 10.98 -11.63
CA LEU A 4 -8.22 10.42 -12.63
C LEU A 4 -8.06 8.89 -12.52
N TYR A 5 -8.64 8.26 -11.49
CA TYR A 5 -8.67 6.81 -11.34
C TYR A 5 -10.10 6.30 -11.21
N ASN A 6 -10.47 5.33 -12.05
CA ASN A 6 -11.81 4.76 -12.06
C ASN A 6 -11.94 3.72 -10.93
N LEU A 7 -12.06 4.20 -9.69
CA LEU A 7 -12.41 3.37 -8.54
C LEU A 7 -13.82 2.81 -8.74
N ASN A 8 -14.01 1.52 -8.48
CA ASN A 8 -15.35 0.96 -8.39
C ASN A 8 -16.12 1.57 -7.19
N ASN A 9 -17.44 1.45 -7.19
CA ASN A 9 -18.30 2.04 -6.15
C ASN A 9 -17.92 1.55 -4.74
N GLU A 10 -17.51 0.29 -4.61
CA GLU A 10 -17.08 -0.29 -3.35
C GLU A 10 -15.85 0.42 -2.78
N ASN A 11 -14.80 0.58 -3.58
CA ASN A 11 -13.60 1.29 -3.17
C ASN A 11 -13.91 2.75 -2.86
N LYS A 12 -14.75 3.43 -3.67
CA LYS A 12 -15.19 4.80 -3.39
C LYS A 12 -15.80 4.92 -1.99
N MET A 13 -16.70 4.01 -1.60
CA MET A 13 -17.28 3.99 -0.27
C MET A 13 -16.25 3.75 0.83
N ARG A 14 -15.30 2.83 0.62
CA ARG A 14 -14.22 2.56 1.59
C ARG A 14 -13.29 3.76 1.76
N PHE A 15 -12.89 4.41 0.66
CA PHE A 15 -12.11 5.66 0.70
C PHE A 15 -12.82 6.74 1.53
N THR A 16 -14.12 6.96 1.29
CA THR A 16 -14.92 7.90 2.10
C THR A 16 -15.00 7.48 3.57
N HIS A 17 -15.27 6.20 3.84
CA HIS A 17 -15.40 5.67 5.21
C HIS A 17 -14.12 5.90 6.05
N TYR A 18 -12.94 5.70 5.46
CA TYR A 18 -11.65 5.89 6.12
C TYR A 18 -11.05 7.30 5.94
N ASN A 19 -11.86 8.27 5.48
CA ASN A 19 -11.50 9.68 5.29
C ASN A 19 -10.25 9.89 4.42
N PHE A 20 -10.09 9.08 3.38
CA PHE A 20 -9.04 9.28 2.40
C PHE A 20 -9.46 10.30 1.34
N LEU A 21 -8.55 11.23 1.03
CA LEU A 21 -8.69 12.23 -0.03
C LEU A 21 -7.66 11.99 -1.11
N GLN A 22 -8.08 12.01 -2.38
CA GLN A 22 -7.14 11.90 -3.49
C GLN A 22 -6.25 13.15 -3.56
N THR A 23 -4.93 12.95 -3.51
CA THR A 23 -3.93 14.03 -3.56
C THR A 23 -3.20 14.09 -4.89
N LEU A 24 -3.07 12.95 -5.58
CA LEU A 24 -2.42 12.87 -6.87
C LEU A 24 -3.17 11.90 -7.80
N GLY A 25 -3.24 12.28 -9.07
CA GLY A 25 -3.64 11.41 -10.16
C GLY A 25 -2.87 11.83 -11.41
N ILE A 26 -2.08 10.91 -11.97
CA ILE A 26 -1.35 11.10 -13.22
C ILE A 26 -1.59 9.84 -14.04
N ASP A 27 -2.06 9.99 -15.28
CA ASP A 27 -2.17 8.89 -16.25
C ASP A 27 -1.47 9.30 -17.55
N ASN A 28 -0.26 8.77 -17.76
CA ASN A 28 0.56 8.98 -18.95
C ASN A 28 0.59 7.69 -19.80
N GLY A 29 -0.48 6.90 -19.78
CA GLY A 29 -0.58 5.63 -20.52
C GLY A 29 0.22 4.51 -19.86
N MET A 30 1.51 4.42 -20.16
CA MET A 30 2.39 3.35 -19.63
C MET A 30 2.85 3.61 -18.18
N HIS A 31 2.70 4.85 -17.71
CA HIS A 31 3.03 5.25 -16.36
C HIS A 31 1.81 5.91 -15.72
N LYS A 32 1.35 5.37 -14.58
CA LYS A 32 0.22 5.94 -13.85
C LYS A 32 0.55 6.05 -12.38
N ILE A 33 0.13 7.13 -11.74
CA ILE A 33 0.38 7.38 -10.31
C ILE A 33 -0.90 7.90 -9.69
N TYR A 34 -1.35 7.23 -8.64
CA TYR A 34 -2.51 7.63 -7.87
C TYR A 34 -2.17 7.65 -6.39
N GLN A 35 -2.53 8.73 -5.71
CA GLN A 35 -2.30 8.87 -4.28
C GLN A 35 -3.53 9.32 -3.54
N TRP A 36 -3.73 8.75 -2.37
CA TRP A 36 -4.78 9.12 -1.43
C TRP A 36 -4.21 9.26 -0.03
N THR A 37 -4.56 10.33 0.68
CA THR A 37 -4.07 10.59 2.03
C THR A 37 -5.21 10.59 3.04
N ASN A 38 -4.95 10.12 4.26
CA ASN A 38 -5.82 10.38 5.41
C ASN A 38 -4.99 10.91 6.59
N LYS A 39 -5.52 10.81 7.81
CA LYS A 39 -4.83 11.25 9.04
C LYS A 39 -3.65 10.36 9.48
N ALA A 40 -3.52 9.16 8.93
CA ALA A 40 -2.54 8.15 9.35
C ALA A 40 -1.41 7.98 8.32
N PHE A 41 -1.75 7.80 7.04
CA PHE A 41 -0.77 7.53 5.98
C PHE A 41 -1.29 7.92 4.59
N ILE A 42 -0.40 7.88 3.59
CA ILE A 42 -0.75 8.00 2.17
C ILE A 42 -0.69 6.61 1.53
N ILE A 43 -1.69 6.28 0.74
CA ILE A 43 -1.69 5.16 -0.21
C ILE A 43 -1.15 5.69 -1.54
N GLY A 44 -0.12 5.05 -2.08
CA GLY A 44 0.42 5.31 -3.41
C GLY A 44 0.32 4.08 -4.30
N LEU A 45 -0.42 4.19 -5.39
CA LEU A 45 -0.56 3.16 -6.41
C LEU A 45 0.18 3.61 -7.68
N TYR A 46 1.19 2.84 -8.08
CA TYR A 46 2.08 3.15 -9.19
C TYR A 46 1.94 2.07 -10.25
N TYR A 47 1.66 2.45 -11.48
CA TYR A 47 1.64 1.56 -12.63
C TYR A 47 2.85 1.84 -13.52
N ASP A 48 3.59 0.80 -13.86
CA ASP A 48 4.68 0.85 -14.82
C ASP A 48 4.67 -0.39 -15.71
N ARG A 49 4.58 -0.19 -17.04
CA ARG A 49 4.73 -1.23 -18.08
C ARG A 49 3.96 -2.54 -17.82
N GLY A 50 2.72 -2.45 -17.36
CA GLY A 50 1.86 -3.62 -17.13
C GLY A 50 1.75 -4.08 -15.68
N TYR A 51 2.50 -3.47 -14.76
CA TYR A 51 2.57 -3.87 -13.37
C TYR A 51 2.13 -2.74 -12.44
N PHE A 52 1.33 -3.07 -11.43
CA PHE A 52 1.08 -2.17 -10.31
C PHE A 52 2.00 -2.49 -9.13
N ASP A 53 2.51 -1.45 -8.47
CA ASP A 53 3.13 -1.47 -7.15
C ASP A 53 2.30 -0.58 -6.21
N CYS A 54 2.08 -1.07 -4.99
CA CYS A 54 1.35 -0.33 -3.97
C CYS A 54 2.25 -0.08 -2.76
N ARG A 55 2.42 1.20 -2.44
CA ARG A 55 3.23 1.67 -1.32
C ARG A 55 2.38 2.46 -0.34
N LEU A 56 2.70 2.31 0.92
CA LEU A 56 2.17 3.13 2.00
C LEU A 56 3.25 4.07 2.50
N VAL A 57 2.91 5.34 2.67
CA VAL A 57 3.87 6.38 3.00
C VAL A 57 3.50 6.99 4.36
N PRO A 58 4.42 6.98 5.34
CA PRO A 58 4.20 7.68 6.61
C PRO A 58 4.05 9.18 6.40
N LEU A 59 3.10 9.83 7.07
CA LEU A 59 2.91 11.28 6.97
C LEU A 59 4.08 12.07 7.57
N LYS A 60 4.67 11.54 8.66
CA LYS A 60 5.79 12.18 9.36
C LYS A 60 7.09 12.10 8.57
N GLU A 61 7.27 11.04 7.77
CA GLU A 61 8.49 10.77 7.02
C GLU A 61 8.20 10.24 5.62
N PRO A 62 7.81 11.12 4.68
CA PRO A 62 7.37 10.69 3.35
C PRO A 62 8.45 10.00 2.51
N ALA A 63 9.74 10.18 2.85
CA ALA A 63 10.85 9.51 2.19
C ALA A 63 10.88 7.99 2.46
N ASN A 64 10.26 7.52 3.54
CA ASN A 64 10.29 6.13 3.99
C ASN A 64 9.07 5.35 3.49
N SER A 65 8.83 5.34 2.18
CA SER A 65 7.73 4.58 1.58
C SER A 65 7.93 3.06 1.79
N LEU A 66 6.87 2.36 2.18
CA LEU A 66 6.89 0.94 2.47
C LEU A 66 5.99 0.19 1.47
N SER A 67 6.52 -0.83 0.79
CA SER A 67 5.67 -1.71 -0.05
C SER A 67 4.66 -2.47 0.82
N LEU A 68 3.41 -2.58 0.35
CA LEU A 68 2.29 -3.11 1.13
C LEU A 68 2.54 -4.55 1.60
N ILE A 69 2.89 -5.48 0.69
CA ILE A 69 3.00 -6.91 1.03
C ILE A 69 4.11 -7.17 2.07
N PRO A 70 5.35 -6.67 1.91
CA PRO A 70 6.37 -6.80 2.96
C PRO A 70 5.94 -6.20 4.30
N LEU A 71 5.24 -5.06 4.28
CA LEU A 71 4.73 -4.45 5.50
C LEU A 71 3.69 -5.33 6.20
N LEU A 72 2.74 -5.92 5.46
CA LEU A 72 1.75 -6.82 6.03
C LEU A 72 2.40 -8.09 6.62
N ARG A 73 3.43 -8.65 5.97
CA ARG A 73 4.22 -9.77 6.54
C ARG A 73 4.83 -9.40 7.89
N PHE A 74 5.43 -8.21 7.96
CA PHE A 74 6.02 -7.69 9.21
C PHE A 74 4.97 -7.49 10.30
N ILE A 75 3.88 -6.77 10.02
CA ILE A 75 2.80 -6.48 10.98
C ILE A 75 2.18 -7.79 11.51
N LYS A 76 1.96 -8.77 10.63
CA LYS A 76 1.36 -10.06 11.00
C LYS A 76 2.36 -11.05 11.61
N ARG A 77 3.65 -10.72 11.62
CA ARG A 77 4.75 -11.63 12.01
C ARG A 77 4.70 -12.96 11.27
N ASP A 78 4.36 -12.90 9.99
CA ASP A 78 4.22 -14.07 9.11
C ASP A 78 4.99 -13.82 7.81
N SER A 79 6.16 -14.43 7.69
CA SER A 79 7.04 -14.30 6.51
C SER A 79 6.49 -14.98 5.26
N LEU A 80 5.52 -15.88 5.42
CA LEU A 80 4.85 -16.59 4.32
C LEU A 80 3.55 -15.93 3.90
N TYR A 81 3.08 -14.92 4.63
CA TYR A 81 1.84 -14.21 4.33
C TYR A 81 1.82 -13.76 2.86
N TYR A 82 0.77 -14.16 2.16
CA TYR A 82 0.50 -13.81 0.77
C TYR A 82 1.52 -14.34 -0.26
N LYS A 83 2.45 -15.21 0.15
CA LYS A 83 3.51 -15.75 -0.72
C LYS A 83 2.99 -16.78 -1.71
N LYS A 84 1.99 -17.59 -1.31
CA LYS A 84 1.41 -18.64 -2.14
C LYS A 84 0.60 -18.03 -3.29
N GLU A 85 -0.25 -17.07 -2.97
CA GLU A 85 -1.13 -16.35 -3.88
C GLU A 85 -0.31 -15.62 -4.95
N LEU A 86 0.74 -14.89 -4.55
CA LEU A 86 1.65 -14.23 -5.49
C LEU A 86 2.34 -15.22 -6.44
N LYS A 87 2.76 -16.39 -5.92
CA LYS A 87 3.37 -17.45 -6.73
C LYS A 87 2.39 -18.05 -7.75
N GLU A 88 1.15 -18.28 -7.34
CA GLU A 88 0.10 -18.82 -8.21
C GLU A 88 -0.30 -17.85 -9.33
N PHE A 89 -0.24 -16.55 -9.07
CA PHE A 89 -0.52 -15.50 -10.07
C PHE A 89 0.64 -15.21 -11.03
N GLY A 90 1.80 -15.84 -10.86
CA GLY A 90 3.02 -15.47 -11.61
C GLY A 90 3.48 -14.02 -11.35
N ALA A 91 2.92 -13.39 -10.33
CA ALA A 91 3.15 -12.01 -9.97
C ALA A 91 4.18 -11.98 -8.85
N TRP A 92 5.43 -11.70 -9.19
CA TRP A 92 6.51 -11.73 -8.19
C TRP A 92 6.29 -10.73 -7.04
N ASN A 93 5.47 -9.69 -7.21
CA ASN A 93 4.93 -8.83 -6.13
C ASN A 93 3.77 -7.92 -6.59
N THR A 94 3.09 -8.21 -7.71
CA THR A 94 2.27 -7.21 -8.42
C THR A 94 0.82 -7.68 -8.53
N LEU A 95 -0.07 -7.11 -7.71
CA LEU A 95 -1.49 -7.37 -7.81
C LEU A 95 -2.16 -6.40 -8.78
N ASN A 96 -3.39 -6.70 -9.19
CA ASN A 96 -4.21 -5.64 -9.76
C ASN A 96 -4.55 -4.60 -8.67
N SER A 97 -5.00 -3.43 -9.09
CA SER A 97 -5.31 -2.33 -8.18
C SER A 97 -6.42 -2.63 -7.18
N ASN A 98 -7.48 -3.32 -7.58
CA ASN A 98 -8.59 -3.66 -6.69
C ASN A 98 -8.13 -4.60 -5.59
N ASP A 99 -7.27 -5.57 -5.90
CA ASP A 99 -6.71 -6.51 -4.94
C ASP A 99 -5.81 -5.78 -3.93
N TYR A 100 -5.00 -4.81 -4.37
CA TYR A 100 -4.24 -3.96 -3.45
C TYR A 100 -5.13 -3.16 -2.51
N LEU A 101 -6.17 -2.51 -3.06
CA LEU A 101 -7.10 -1.72 -2.27
C LEU A 101 -7.88 -2.60 -1.28
N ASN A 102 -8.30 -3.80 -1.70
CA ASN A 102 -8.94 -4.78 -0.83
C ASN A 102 -8.03 -5.15 0.34
N LEU A 103 -6.77 -5.50 0.08
CA LEU A 103 -5.81 -5.80 1.15
C LEU A 103 -5.61 -4.63 2.12
N ILE A 104 -5.53 -3.39 1.61
CA ILE A 104 -5.39 -2.21 2.47
C ILE A 104 -6.60 -2.09 3.40
N PHE A 105 -7.81 -2.20 2.86
CA PHE A 105 -9.03 -2.00 3.64
C PHE A 105 -9.31 -3.16 4.59
N GLU A 106 -8.98 -4.40 4.22
CA GLU A 106 -9.05 -5.57 5.10
C GLU A 106 -8.10 -5.45 6.30
N HIS A 107 -6.94 -4.81 6.10
CA HIS A 107 -5.93 -4.60 7.15
C HIS A 107 -5.88 -3.16 7.68
N TYR A 108 -6.91 -2.35 7.43
CA TYR A 108 -6.84 -0.92 7.70
C TYR A 108 -6.52 -0.62 9.16
N THR A 109 -7.17 -1.32 10.10
CA THR A 109 -6.95 -1.09 11.54
C THR A 109 -5.51 -1.36 11.96
N ASP A 110 -4.91 -2.44 11.47
CA ASP A 110 -3.52 -2.79 11.80
C ASP A 110 -2.54 -1.78 11.17
N LEU A 111 -2.81 -1.38 9.93
CA LEU A 111 -2.02 -0.36 9.23
C LEU A 111 -2.13 1.00 9.91
N GLU A 112 -3.33 1.46 10.25
CA GLU A 112 -3.58 2.72 10.95
C GLU A 112 -2.83 2.75 12.28
N LYS A 113 -2.93 1.67 13.06
CA LYS A 113 -2.19 1.55 14.33
C LYS A 113 -0.68 1.63 14.10
N PHE A 114 -0.14 0.87 13.14
CA PHE A 114 1.28 0.89 12.79
C PHE A 114 1.74 2.32 12.44
N PHE A 115 0.99 3.05 11.61
CA PHE A 115 1.38 4.40 11.19
C PHE A 115 1.22 5.47 12.28
N PHE A 116 0.29 5.30 13.23
CA PHE A 116 0.23 6.19 14.39
C PHE A 116 1.37 5.99 15.38
N GLU A 117 1.77 4.73 15.58
CA GLU A 117 2.91 4.35 16.43
C GLU A 117 4.27 4.55 15.73
N TYR A 118 4.25 4.76 14.41
CA TYR A 118 5.44 4.86 13.57
C TYR A 118 6.47 5.86 14.09
N ASN A 119 7.70 5.35 14.22
CA ASN A 119 8.92 6.07 14.57
C ASN A 119 10.13 5.39 13.87
N MET A 120 11.31 6.01 13.96
CA MET A 120 12.54 5.50 13.32
C MET A 120 13.01 4.16 13.89
N GLU A 121 12.74 3.85 15.16
CA GLU A 121 13.15 2.58 15.79
C GLU A 121 12.37 1.40 15.19
N LEU A 122 11.05 1.57 15.00
CA LEU A 122 10.19 0.59 14.32
C LEU A 122 10.62 0.35 12.86
N LEU A 123 11.12 1.38 12.17
CA LEU A 123 11.62 1.25 10.81
C LEU A 123 12.90 0.38 10.78
N ASP A 124 13.81 0.59 11.72
CA ASP A 124 15.06 -0.18 11.81
C ASP A 124 14.80 -1.64 12.20
N GLU A 125 13.81 -1.92 13.04
CA GLU A 125 13.36 -3.29 13.32
C GLU A 125 12.84 -3.98 12.06
N LYS A 126 12.02 -3.28 11.25
CA LYS A 126 11.55 -3.82 9.96
C LYS A 126 12.72 -4.12 9.02
N LYS A 127 13.67 -3.19 8.87
CA LYS A 127 14.86 -3.39 8.01
C LYS A 127 15.67 -4.62 8.42
N LYS A 128 15.91 -4.80 9.73
CA LYS A 128 16.57 -6.01 10.27
C LYS A 128 15.80 -7.29 9.98
N SER A 129 14.46 -7.23 10.05
CA SER A 129 13.60 -8.37 9.70
C SER A 129 13.73 -8.74 8.22
N ASP A 130 13.83 -7.75 7.33
CA ASP A 130 13.98 -7.97 5.89
C ASP A 130 15.34 -8.62 5.56
N GLU A 131 16.42 -8.23 6.26
CA GLU A 131 17.77 -8.83 6.11
C GLU A 131 17.87 -10.26 6.65
N SER A 132 17.09 -10.59 7.68
CA SER A 132 17.11 -11.91 8.33
C SER A 132 16.28 -12.98 7.59
N SER A 133 15.54 -12.57 6.56
CA SER A 133 14.58 -13.41 5.81
C SER A 133 15.10 -13.84 4.42
N LEU A 134 16.34 -13.49 4.09
CA LEU A 134 17.08 -13.86 2.88
C LEU A 134 18.07 -15.01 3.17
#